data_AF-A0A7S1LZC4-F1
#
_entry.id   AF-A0A7S1LZC4-F1
#
_cell.length_a   1.000
_cell.length_b   1.000
_cell.length_c   1.000
_cell.angle_alpha   90.00
_cell.angle_beta   90.00
_cell.angle_gamma   90.00
#
_symmetry.space_group_name_H-M   'P 1'
#
loop_
_entity.id
_entity.type
_entity.pdbx_description
1 polymer ?
#
loop_
_entity_poly.entity_id
_entity_poly.type
_entity_poly.pdbx_seq_one_letter_code
_entity_poly.pdbx_strand_id
1 'polypeptide(L)'
;AHVDVFTRLMWNPYATPATRSHVIAVVGKIGCRLRDARCTYSCGNFTVKVLQRCVDEAQRSGENFTSEVADLAAECLDAVMDLFGDEDFDDNAYVPLEVDGAIRTVLPLLKRHIQAIKGANKRGSAAWVRKRSLEEVASNATRFLQYKRENCKAIAQAGVGKKYRPT
;
A
#
# COMPACT_ATOMS: atom_id res chain seq x y z
N ALA A 1 21.27 -3.08 -4.59
CA ALA A 1 21.53 -4.54 -4.51
C ALA A 1 20.50 -5.27 -3.64
N HIS A 2 20.20 -4.85 -2.40
CA HIS A 2 19.30 -5.62 -1.50
C HIS A 2 17.83 -5.72 -1.94
N VAL A 3 17.25 -4.66 -2.53
CA VAL A 3 15.86 -4.69 -3.04
C VAL A 3 15.68 -5.63 -4.24
N ASP A 4 16.75 -5.96 -4.95
CA ASP A 4 16.73 -6.91 -6.08
C ASP A 4 16.35 -8.33 -5.61
N VAL A 5 16.81 -8.75 -4.42
CA VAL A 5 16.45 -10.05 -3.85
C VAL A 5 14.96 -10.10 -3.50
N PHE A 6 14.43 -9.08 -2.81
CA PHE A 6 13.01 -9.01 -2.48
C PHE A 6 12.12 -8.93 -3.72
N THR A 7 12.55 -8.19 -4.75
CA THR A 7 11.86 -8.11 -6.04
C THR A 7 11.81 -9.47 -6.73
N ARG A 8 12.91 -10.22 -6.74
CA ARG A 8 12.95 -11.57 -7.31
C ARG A 8 12.07 -12.55 -6.54
N LEU A 9 12.05 -12.48 -5.21
CA LEU A 9 11.19 -13.32 -4.37
C LEU A 9 9.71 -12.99 -4.57
N MET A 10 9.37 -11.69 -4.64
CA MET A 10 8.02 -11.19 -4.86
C MET A 10 7.44 -11.70 -6.18
N TRP A 11 8.25 -11.66 -7.24
CA TRP A 11 7.82 -12.02 -8.60
C TRP A 11 8.20 -13.44 -9.02
N ASN A 12 8.62 -14.27 -8.07
CA ASN A 12 8.84 -15.68 -8.36
C ASN A 12 7.50 -16.34 -8.73
N PRO A 13 7.40 -17.03 -9.88
CA PRO A 13 6.16 -17.69 -10.31
C PRO A 13 5.71 -18.81 -9.36
N TYR A 14 6.63 -19.35 -8.56
CA TYR A 14 6.36 -20.38 -7.56
C TYR A 14 6.15 -19.81 -6.15
N ALA A 15 6.24 -18.49 -5.96
CA ALA A 15 5.97 -17.88 -4.66
C ALA A 15 4.49 -18.01 -4.32
N THR A 16 4.21 -18.53 -3.11
CA THR A 16 2.85 -18.58 -2.58
C THR A 16 2.35 -17.18 -2.21
N PRO A 17 1.03 -16.95 -2.12
CA PRO A 17 0.49 -15.69 -1.60
C PRO A 17 1.09 -15.30 -0.24
N ALA A 18 1.21 -16.27 0.67
CA ALA A 18 1.80 -16.07 1.98
C ALA A 18 3.27 -15.63 1.89
N THR A 19 4.05 -16.17 0.95
CA THR A 19 5.44 -15.75 0.73
C THR A 19 5.50 -14.29 0.29
N ARG A 20 4.61 -13.86 -0.62
CA ARG A 20 4.56 -12.47 -1.11
C ARG A 20 4.20 -11.51 0.02
N SER A 21 3.19 -11.83 0.82
CA SER A 21 2.83 -11.04 2.02
C SER A 21 4.00 -10.91 3.00
N HIS A 22 4.70 -12.01 3.29
CA HIS A 22 5.88 -11.97 4.17
C HIS A 22 7.01 -11.09 3.62
N VAL A 23 7.25 -11.11 2.31
CA VAL A 23 8.26 -10.24 1.68
C VAL A 23 7.91 -8.77 1.92
N ILE A 24 6.66 -8.37 1.70
CA ILE A 24 6.20 -6.98 1.94
C ILE A 24 6.38 -6.62 3.41
N ALA A 25 5.91 -7.47 4.33
CA ALA A 25 6.03 -7.24 5.76
C ALA A 25 7.49 -7.09 6.23
N VAL A 26 8.41 -7.88 5.67
CA VAL A 26 9.85 -7.77 5.95
C VAL A 26 10.41 -6.46 5.42
N VAL A 27 10.07 -6.08 4.18
CA VAL A 27 10.53 -4.82 3.58
C VAL A 27 10.05 -3.61 4.38
N GLY A 28 8.78 -3.60 4.80
CA GLY A 28 8.23 -2.57 5.68
C GLY A 28 8.99 -2.47 7.00
N LYS A 29 9.17 -3.61 7.69
CA LYS A 29 9.92 -3.68 8.96
C LYS A 29 11.36 -3.21 8.84
N ILE A 30 12.05 -3.51 7.74
CA ILE A 30 13.42 -3.04 7.50
C ILE A 30 13.44 -1.51 7.41
N GLY A 31 12.55 -0.92 6.62
CA GLY A 31 12.49 0.54 6.48
C GLY A 31 12.15 1.24 7.80
N CYS A 32 11.16 0.73 8.54
CA CYS A 32 10.78 1.29 9.85
C CYS A 32 11.86 1.14 10.91
N ARG A 33 12.67 0.07 10.88
CA ARG A 33 13.74 -0.12 11.87
C ARG A 33 14.98 0.71 11.60
N LEU A 34 15.36 0.84 10.33
CA LEU A 34 16.58 1.56 9.97
C LEU A 34 16.37 3.08 9.98
N ARG A 35 15.16 3.55 9.63
CA ARG A 35 14.79 4.98 9.57
C ARG A 35 15.87 5.86 8.90
N ASP A 36 16.52 5.30 7.88
CA ASP A 36 17.46 6.01 7.00
C ASP A 36 16.72 6.41 5.71
N ALA A 37 16.94 7.64 5.24
CA ALA A 37 16.22 8.17 4.08
C ALA A 37 16.36 7.30 2.82
N ARG A 38 17.55 6.74 2.55
CA ARG A 38 17.78 5.87 1.37
C ARG A 38 17.09 4.53 1.53
N CYS A 39 17.11 3.98 2.75
CA CYS A 39 16.39 2.76 3.09
C CYS A 39 14.88 2.95 2.96
N THR A 40 14.31 3.98 3.58
CA THR A 40 12.87 4.30 3.52
C THR A 40 12.43 4.55 2.08
N TYR A 41 13.21 5.29 1.29
CA TYR A 41 12.94 5.46 -0.14
C TYR A 41 12.92 4.12 -0.89
N SER A 42 13.91 3.27 -0.65
CA SER A 42 14.03 1.97 -1.33
C SER A 42 12.87 1.02 -0.97
N CYS A 43 12.51 0.96 0.31
CA CYS A 43 11.38 0.18 0.81
C CYS A 43 10.05 0.74 0.29
N GLY A 44 9.85 2.05 0.36
CA GLY A 44 8.66 2.72 -0.18
C GLY A 44 8.49 2.50 -1.67
N ASN A 45 9.56 2.63 -2.46
CA ASN A 45 9.54 2.40 -3.91
C ASN A 45 9.16 0.97 -4.25
N PHE A 46 9.69 -0.01 -3.50
CA PHE A 46 9.28 -1.41 -3.65
C PHE A 46 7.78 -1.56 -3.40
N THR A 47 7.27 -1.05 -2.28
CA THR A 47 5.87 -1.21 -1.89
C THR A 47 4.92 -0.50 -2.86
N VAL A 48 5.26 0.71 -3.32
CA VAL A 48 4.50 1.46 -4.33
C VAL A 48 4.44 0.69 -5.66
N LYS A 49 5.56 0.10 -6.11
CA LYS A 49 5.56 -0.72 -7.33
C LYS A 49 4.69 -1.97 -7.21
N VAL A 50 4.60 -2.57 -6.02
CA VAL A 50 3.67 -3.68 -5.79
C VAL A 50 2.22 -3.18 -5.84
N LEU A 51 1.90 -2.05 -5.21
CA LEU A 51 0.57 -1.43 -5.30
C LEU A 51 0.16 -1.15 -6.76
N GLN A 52 1.08 -0.58 -7.56
CA GLN A 52 0.84 -0.33 -8.98
C GLN A 52 0.50 -1.63 -9.72
N ARG A 53 1.22 -2.71 -9.43
CA ARG A 53 0.93 -4.01 -10.04
C ARG A 53 -0.43 -4.58 -9.62
N CYS A 54 -0.86 -4.37 -8.37
CA CYS A 54 -2.22 -4.72 -7.96
C CYS A 54 -3.27 -3.98 -8.79
N VAL A 55 -3.06 -2.69 -9.06
CA VAL A 55 -3.94 -1.89 -9.93
C VAL A 55 -3.96 -2.46 -11.35
N ASP A 56 -2.79 -2.73 -11.94
CA ASP A 56 -2.70 -3.28 -13.30
C ASP A 56 -3.43 -4.64 -13.43
N GLU A 57 -3.33 -5.50 -12.41
CA GLU A 57 -4.04 -6.77 -12.36
C GLU A 57 -5.55 -6.60 -12.21
N ALA A 58 -6.00 -5.60 -11.45
CA ALA A 58 -7.41 -5.24 -11.38
C ALA A 58 -7.92 -4.79 -12.74
N GLN A 59 -7.18 -3.92 -13.43
CA GLN A 59 -7.57 -3.40 -14.76
C GLN A 59 -7.71 -4.53 -15.77
N ARG A 60 -6.79 -5.50 -15.78
CA ARG A 60 -6.90 -6.70 -16.63
C ARG A 60 -8.12 -7.57 -16.28
N SER A 61 -8.59 -7.50 -15.04
CA SER A 61 -9.71 -8.27 -14.51
C SER A 61 -11.04 -7.47 -14.48
N GLY A 62 -11.14 -6.39 -15.26
CA GLY A 62 -12.34 -5.55 -15.30
C GLY A 62 -12.55 -4.73 -14.03
N GLU A 63 -11.46 -4.17 -13.49
CA GLU A 63 -11.41 -3.38 -12.26
C GLU A 63 -11.84 -4.12 -10.98
N ASN A 64 -11.59 -5.42 -10.91
CA ASN A 64 -11.87 -6.22 -9.72
C ASN A 64 -10.58 -6.85 -9.21
N PHE A 65 -10.31 -6.69 -7.91
CA PHE A 65 -9.28 -7.49 -7.27
C PHE A 65 -9.72 -8.95 -7.16
N THR A 66 -8.78 -9.85 -7.41
CA THR A 66 -8.90 -11.22 -6.90
C THR A 66 -8.67 -11.21 -5.38
N SER A 67 -8.98 -12.31 -4.70
CA SER A 67 -8.72 -12.40 -3.26
C SER A 67 -7.23 -12.19 -2.94
N GLU A 68 -6.33 -12.80 -3.72
CA GLU A 68 -4.89 -12.65 -3.52
C GLU A 68 -4.42 -11.21 -3.70
N VAL A 69 -4.88 -10.54 -4.78
CA VAL A 69 -4.51 -9.15 -5.05
C VAL A 69 -5.01 -8.21 -3.95
N ALA A 70 -6.21 -8.44 -3.42
CA ALA A 70 -6.75 -7.65 -2.33
C ALA A 70 -5.94 -7.81 -1.03
N ASP A 71 -5.54 -9.04 -0.69
CA ASP A 71 -4.74 -9.30 0.50
C ASP A 71 -3.33 -8.67 0.33
N LEU A 72 -2.75 -8.78 -0.86
CA LEU A 72 -1.45 -8.17 -1.17
C LEU A 72 -1.50 -6.63 -1.13
N ALA A 73 -2.55 -6.03 -1.67
CA ALA A 73 -2.76 -4.59 -1.62
C ALA A 73 -2.92 -4.11 -0.17
N ALA A 74 -3.64 -4.86 0.68
CA ALA A 74 -3.78 -4.53 2.09
C ALA A 74 -2.43 -4.56 2.84
N GLU A 75 -1.62 -5.60 2.63
CA GLU A 75 -0.26 -5.68 3.21
C GLU A 75 0.64 -4.52 2.76
N CYS A 76 0.54 -4.11 1.49
CA CYS A 76 1.28 -2.95 1.00
C CYS A 76 0.79 -1.64 1.61
N LEU A 77 -0.52 -1.49 1.82
CA LEU A 77 -1.08 -0.30 2.46
C LEU A 77 -0.59 -0.18 3.90
N ASP A 78 -0.64 -1.26 4.68
CA ASP A 78 -0.09 -1.28 6.04
C ASP A 78 1.40 -0.94 6.05
N ALA A 79 2.20 -1.59 5.21
CA ALA A 79 3.63 -1.30 5.13
C ALA A 79 3.92 0.17 4.74
N VAL A 80 3.13 0.76 3.84
CA VAL A 80 3.27 2.19 3.48
C VAL A 80 2.91 3.09 4.66
N MET A 81 1.83 2.81 5.38
CA MET A 81 1.42 3.59 6.54
C MET A 81 2.46 3.52 7.66
N ASP A 82 3.08 2.35 7.88
CA ASP A 82 4.16 2.17 8.84
C ASP A 82 5.44 2.92 8.45
N LEU A 83 5.78 2.94 7.15
CA LEU A 83 6.98 3.62 6.65
C LEU A 83 6.87 5.14 6.71
N PHE A 84 5.66 5.66 6.49
CA PHE A 84 5.41 7.08 6.29
C PHE A 84 4.44 7.66 7.31
N GLY A 85 4.23 7.03 8.46
CA GLY A 85 3.39 7.55 9.54
C GLY A 85 3.84 8.92 10.01
N ASP A 86 5.15 9.09 10.16
CA ASP A 86 5.80 10.34 10.56
C ASP A 86 6.14 11.23 9.33
N GLU A 87 6.42 12.51 9.56
CA GLU A 87 6.69 13.51 8.52
C GLU A 87 8.17 13.53 8.07
N ASP A 88 9.07 12.83 8.78
CA ASP A 88 10.52 12.85 8.60
C ASP A 88 11.00 12.51 7.17
N PHE A 89 10.21 11.71 6.44
CA PHE A 89 10.55 11.23 5.10
C PHE A 89 9.64 11.78 4.01
N ASP A 90 8.86 12.82 4.31
CA ASP A 90 7.87 13.33 3.37
C ASP A 90 8.52 13.89 2.10
N ASP A 91 9.48 14.80 2.27
CA ASP A 91 10.13 15.48 1.15
C ASP A 91 11.11 14.58 0.39
N ASN A 92 11.70 13.60 1.08
CA ASN A 92 12.77 12.76 0.51
C ASN A 92 12.27 11.43 -0.06
N ALA A 93 11.06 10.98 0.31
CA ALA A 93 10.53 9.69 -0.13
C ALA A 93 9.02 9.68 -0.38
N TYR A 94 8.18 10.14 0.55
CA TYR A 94 6.72 10.06 0.38
C TYR A 94 6.23 10.80 -0.87
N VAL A 95 6.66 12.06 -1.05
CA VAL A 95 6.26 12.91 -2.17
C VAL A 95 6.92 12.46 -3.47
N PRO A 96 8.26 12.26 -3.55
CA PRO A 96 8.90 11.82 -4.80
C PRO A 96 8.41 10.46 -5.32
N LEU A 97 7.96 9.56 -4.44
CA LEU A 97 7.42 8.25 -4.82
C LEU A 97 5.92 8.26 -5.12
N GLU A 98 5.27 9.43 -5.06
CA GLU A 98 3.83 9.60 -5.30
C GLU A 98 2.96 8.66 -4.44
N VAL A 99 3.36 8.43 -3.18
CA VAL A 99 2.70 7.47 -2.28
C VAL A 99 1.21 7.81 -2.08
N ASP A 100 0.88 9.10 -1.92
CA ASP A 100 -0.51 9.58 -1.82
C ASP A 100 -1.34 9.13 -3.04
N GLY A 101 -0.79 9.28 -4.25
CA GLY A 101 -1.43 8.89 -5.51
C GLY A 101 -1.63 7.37 -5.62
N ALA A 102 -0.63 6.59 -5.22
CA ALA A 102 -0.71 5.13 -5.20
C ALA A 102 -1.83 4.63 -4.28
N ILE A 103 -1.90 5.16 -3.04
CA ILE A 103 -2.97 4.79 -2.09
C ILE A 103 -4.34 5.19 -2.63
N ARG A 104 -4.48 6.42 -3.16
CA ARG A 104 -5.76 6.90 -3.74
C ARG A 104 -6.26 6.04 -4.89
N THR A 105 -5.36 5.45 -5.66
CA THR A 105 -5.72 4.59 -6.79
C THR A 105 -6.15 3.20 -6.32
N VAL A 106 -5.45 2.61 -5.35
CA VAL A 106 -5.75 1.25 -4.84
C VAL A 106 -6.97 1.21 -3.93
N LEU A 107 -7.17 2.24 -3.10
CA LEU A 107 -8.18 2.21 -2.03
C LEU A 107 -9.62 1.98 -2.52
N PRO A 108 -10.09 2.59 -3.63
CA PRO A 108 -11.42 2.31 -4.17
C PRO A 108 -11.58 0.86 -4.65
N LEU A 109 -10.55 0.28 -5.26
CA LEU A 109 -10.55 -1.11 -5.73
C LEU A 109 -10.64 -2.09 -4.56
N LEU A 110 -9.88 -1.83 -3.48
CA LEU A 110 -9.95 -2.62 -2.26
C LEU A 110 -11.34 -2.54 -1.61
N LYS A 111 -11.92 -1.33 -1.49
CA LYS A 111 -13.27 -1.13 -0.94
C LYS A 111 -14.33 -1.87 -1.75
N ARG A 112 -14.22 -1.85 -3.08
CA ARG A 112 -15.11 -2.62 -3.98
C ARG A 112 -15.01 -4.12 -3.72
N HIS A 113 -13.79 -4.65 -3.58
CA HIS A 113 -13.57 -6.07 -3.25
C HIS A 113 -14.19 -6.45 -1.90
N ILE A 114 -13.97 -5.63 -0.86
CA ILE A 114 -14.56 -5.84 0.48
C ILE A 114 -16.09 -5.96 0.43
N GLN A 115 -16.75 -5.13 -0.38
CA GLN A 115 -18.20 -5.18 -0.57
C GLN A 115 -18.65 -6.47 -1.26
N ALA A 116 -17.81 -7.03 -2.15
CA ALA A 116 -18.11 -8.26 -2.88
C ALA A 116 -17.88 -9.55 -2.07
N ILE A 117 -17.27 -9.49 -0.88
CA ILE A 117 -17.04 -10.68 -0.04
C ILE A 117 -18.37 -11.26 0.45
N LYS A 118 -18.77 -12.39 -0.16
CA LYS A 118 -19.93 -13.18 0.23
C LYS A 118 -19.64 -14.02 1.48
N GLY A 119 -20.69 -14.43 2.19
CA GLY A 119 -20.56 -15.37 3.33
C GLY A 119 -20.04 -14.74 4.63
N ALA A 120 -19.78 -13.43 4.67
CA ALA A 120 -19.38 -12.70 5.87
C ALA A 120 -20.55 -12.42 6.84
N ASN A 121 -21.66 -13.17 6.77
CA ASN A 121 -22.85 -12.93 7.59
C ASN A 121 -22.71 -13.53 9.00
N LYS A 122 -21.87 -14.57 9.17
CA LYS A 122 -21.63 -15.22 10.45
C LYS A 122 -20.37 -14.65 11.09
N ARG A 123 -20.53 -13.96 12.23
CA ARG A 123 -19.42 -13.48 13.05
C ARG A 123 -18.48 -14.64 13.41
N GLY A 124 -17.17 -14.42 13.28
CA GLY A 124 -16.15 -15.42 13.54
C GLY A 124 -15.89 -16.43 12.42
N SER A 125 -16.65 -16.39 11.31
CA SER A 125 -16.29 -17.16 10.11
C SER A 125 -15.03 -16.60 9.44
N ALA A 126 -14.28 -17.43 8.72
CA ALA A 126 -13.09 -16.98 7.99
C ALA A 126 -13.38 -15.80 7.04
N ALA A 127 -14.52 -15.82 6.34
CA ALA A 127 -14.95 -14.73 5.46
C ALA A 127 -15.24 -13.44 6.25
N TRP A 128 -15.87 -13.54 7.43
CA TRP A 128 -16.10 -12.38 8.30
C TRP A 128 -14.80 -11.80 8.85
N VAL A 129 -13.88 -12.65 9.34
CA VAL A 129 -12.57 -12.23 9.87
C VAL A 129 -11.77 -11.52 8.78
N ARG A 130 -11.70 -12.12 7.59
CA ARG A 130 -11.02 -11.52 6.44
C ARG A 130 -11.62 -10.18 6.05
N LYS A 131 -12.94 -10.09 5.92
CA LYS A 131 -13.62 -8.83 5.59
C LYS A 131 -13.30 -7.73 6.60
N ARG A 132 -13.34 -8.04 7.90
CA ARG A 132 -13.01 -7.10 8.97
C ARG A 132 -11.57 -6.60 8.92
N SER A 133 -10.61 -7.50 8.68
CA SER A 133 -9.20 -7.13 8.54
C SER A 133 -8.99 -6.17 7.36
N LEU A 134 -9.58 -6.46 6.19
CA LEU A 134 -9.48 -5.57 5.03
C LEU A 134 -10.19 -4.22 5.25
N GLU A 135 -11.33 -4.21 5.95
CA GLU A 135 -12.04 -2.98 6.35
C GLU A 135 -11.19 -2.10 7.26
N GLU A 136 -10.46 -2.71 8.19
CA GLU A 136 -9.56 -2.01 9.11
C GLU A 136 -8.43 -1.32 8.35
N VAL A 137 -7.72 -2.04 7.48
CA VAL A 137 -6.65 -1.48 6.64
C VAL A 137 -7.19 -0.36 5.75
N ALA A 138 -8.34 -0.54 5.09
CA ALA A 138 -8.94 0.48 4.24
C ALA A 138 -9.37 1.73 5.03
N SER A 139 -9.83 1.56 6.27
CA SER A 139 -10.16 2.66 7.19
C SER A 139 -8.91 3.42 7.61
N ASN A 140 -7.86 2.71 8.02
CA ASN A 140 -6.58 3.29 8.40
C ASN A 140 -5.95 4.06 7.23
N ALA A 141 -5.95 3.49 6.02
CA ALA A 141 -5.46 4.17 4.82
C ALA A 141 -6.24 5.44 4.50
N THR A 142 -7.56 5.44 4.73
CA THR A 142 -8.39 6.64 4.57
C THR A 142 -7.97 7.74 5.56
N ARG A 143 -7.78 7.40 6.84
CA ARG A 143 -7.32 8.34 7.87
C ARG A 143 -5.91 8.84 7.61
N PHE A 144 -5.03 7.95 7.17
CA PHE A 144 -3.65 8.26 6.82
C PHE A 144 -3.57 9.29 5.70
N LEU A 145 -4.35 9.12 4.63
CA LEU A 145 -4.45 10.12 3.55
C LEU A 145 -4.96 11.49 4.05
N GLN A 146 -5.92 11.49 4.97
CA GLN A 146 -6.41 12.72 5.58
C GLN A 146 -5.31 13.39 6.41
N TYR A 147 -4.65 12.64 7.29
CA TYR A 147 -3.53 13.13 8.09
C TYR A 147 -2.42 13.71 7.21
N LYS A 148 -2.02 13.03 6.13
CA LYS A 148 -1.00 13.53 5.20
C LYS A 148 -1.45 14.78 4.46
N ARG A 149 -2.72 14.93 4.11
CA ARG A 149 -3.23 16.18 3.54
C ARG A 149 -3.13 17.36 4.52
N GLU A 150 -3.34 17.10 5.81
CA GLU A 150 -3.31 18.14 6.85
C GLU A 150 -1.88 18.54 7.25
N ASN A 151 -0.93 17.60 7.20
CA ASN A 151 0.40 17.79 7.80
C ASN A 151 1.56 17.79 6.77
N CYS A 152 1.39 17.17 5.60
CA CYS A 152 2.42 17.21 4.55
C CYS A 152 2.26 18.48 3.70
N LYS A 153 3.19 19.44 3.86
CA LYS A 153 3.15 20.76 3.19
C LYS A 153 3.00 20.67 1.68
N ALA A 154 3.73 19.77 1.02
CA ALA A 154 3.67 19.59 -0.43
C ALA A 154 2.28 19.11 -0.91
N ILE A 155 1.67 18.17 -0.17
CA ILE A 155 0.32 17.66 -0.48
C ILE A 155 -0.76 18.70 -0.18
N ALA A 156 -0.63 19.42 0.94
CA ALA A 156 -1.54 20.51 1.30
C ALA A 156 -1.55 21.60 0.23
N GLN A 157 -0.38 21.98 -0.28
CA GLN A 157 -0.24 22.98 -1.35
C GLN A 157 -0.76 22.49 -2.70
N ALA A 158 -0.63 21.18 -3.01
CA ALA A 158 -1.18 20.60 -4.24
C ALA A 158 -2.73 20.58 -4.26
N GLY A 159 -3.37 20.51 -3.08
CA GLY A 159 -4.82 20.67 -2.93
C GLY A 159 -5.32 22.08 -3.25
N VAL A 160 -4.43 23.08 -3.23
CA VAL A 160 -4.68 24.48 -3.62
C VAL A 160 -4.16 24.71 -5.06
N GLY A 161 -4.68 23.95 -6.01
CA GLY A 161 -4.62 24.29 -7.44
C GLY A 161 -3.25 24.29 -8.13
N LYS A 162 -2.21 23.65 -7.60
CA LYS A 162 -0.93 23.50 -8.32
C LYS A 162 -0.47 22.05 -8.37
N LYS A 163 -0.44 21.46 -9.58
CA LYS A 163 0.25 20.19 -9.84
C LYS A 163 1.71 20.33 -9.44
N TYR A 164 2.17 19.47 -8.54
CA TYR A 164 3.58 19.33 -8.21
C TYR A 164 4.37 18.99 -9.49
N ARG A 165 5.40 19.80 -9.80
CA ARG A 165 6.40 19.48 -10.82
C ARG A 165 7.73 19.31 -10.07
N PRO A 166 8.31 18.10 -10.06
CA PRO A 166 9.66 17.94 -9.55
C PRO A 166 10.63 18.69 -10.47
N THR A 167 11.57 19.42 -9.88
CA THR A 167 12.77 19.98 -10.54
C THR A 167 13.85 18.94 -10.66
#